data_AF-A0AAW0HHF0-F1
#
_entry.id   AF-A0AAW0HHF0-F1
#
_cell.length_a   1.000
_cell.length_b   1.000
_cell.length_c   1.000
_cell.angle_alpha   90.00
_cell.angle_beta   90.00
_cell.angle_gamma   90.00
#
_symmetry.space_group_name_H-M   'P 1'
#
loop_
_entity.id
_entity.type
_entity.pdbx_description
1 polymer ?
#
loop_
_entity_poly.entity_id
_entity_poly.type
_entity_poly.pdbx_seq_one_letter_code
_entity_poly.pdbx_strand_id
1 'polypeptide(L)'
;MAIITVGYVLTNVAYFTTISAEELLLSNAVAVTFSERLLGNFSLAVPIFVALSCFGSMNGGVFAVSRLFYVASREGHLPEILSMIHVHKHTPLPAVIVLVPLFIPALFSFTCLFMVVLSLYSDPFSTGIGFLITLTGVPAYYLFIVWDKKPKWFRQLSDRITRTLQIILEVVPEDSKEL
;
A
#
# COMPACT_ATOMS: atom_id res chain seq x y z
N MET A 1 12.23 7.62 26.92
CA MET A 1 11.90 8.82 26.13
C MET A 1 13.14 9.59 25.71
N ALA A 2 14.03 10.00 26.62
CA ALA A 2 15.25 10.74 26.26
C ALA A 2 16.12 10.08 25.16
N ILE A 3 16.32 8.76 25.22
CA ILE A 3 17.10 8.02 24.21
C ILE A 3 16.49 8.14 22.80
N ILE A 4 15.16 8.10 22.71
CA ILE A 4 14.41 8.21 21.45
C ILE A 4 14.58 9.61 20.87
N THR A 5 14.42 10.63 21.73
CA THR A 5 14.62 12.03 21.35
C THR A 5 16.03 12.28 20.84
N VAL A 6 17.05 11.75 21.53
CA VAL A 6 18.45 11.85 21.08
C VAL A 6 18.65 11.16 19.73
N GLY A 7 18.09 9.97 19.54
CA GLY A 7 18.15 9.27 18.25
C GLY A 7 17.53 10.08 17.11
N TYR A 8 16.35 10.67 17.31
CA TYR A 8 15.71 11.52 16.30
C TYR A 8 16.52 12.78 15.99
N VAL A 9 17.09 13.43 16.99
CA VAL A 9 17.93 14.62 16.78
C VAL A 9 19.17 14.26 15.98
N LEU A 10 19.84 13.15 16.31
CA LEU A 10 21.03 12.70 15.58
C LEU A 10 20.73 12.36 14.12
N THR A 11 19.60 11.73 13.82
CA THR A 11 19.18 11.46 12.43
C THR A 11 18.95 12.74 11.65
N ASN A 12 18.30 13.75 12.25
CA ASN A 12 18.10 15.05 11.60
C ASN A 12 19.43 15.77 11.34
N VAL A 13 20.36 15.75 12.30
CA VAL A 13 21.71 16.30 12.11
C VAL A 13 22.43 15.61 10.95
N ALA A 14 22.32 14.28 10.84
CA ALA A 14 22.92 13.53 9.72
C ALA A 14 22.31 13.89 8.36
N TYR A 15 21.01 14.17 8.29
CA TYR A 15 20.38 14.62 7.04
C TYR A 15 20.84 16.01 6.63
N PHE A 16 20.89 16.97 7.56
CA PHE A 16 21.28 18.35 7.24
C PHE A 16 22.77 18.53 6.91
N THR A 17 23.64 17.59 7.32
CA THR A 17 25.07 17.65 6.96
C THR A 17 25.37 17.10 5.57
N THR A 18 24.49 16.27 5.02
CA THR A 18 24.74 15.52 3.77
C THR A 18 23.85 15.95 2.60
N ILE A 19 22.63 16.42 2.90
CA ILE A 19 21.64 16.88 1.92
C ILE A 19 21.39 18.37 2.13
N SER A 20 21.36 19.14 1.04
CA SER A 20 21.03 20.57 1.11
C SER A 20 19.55 20.78 1.49
N ALA A 21 19.22 21.91 2.10
CA ALA A 21 17.84 22.18 2.55
C ALA A 21 16.83 22.14 1.38
N GLU A 22 17.22 22.63 0.20
CA GLU A 22 16.38 22.63 -1.00
C GLU A 22 16.10 21.21 -1.49
N GLU A 23 17.13 20.37 -1.57
CA GLU A 23 17.01 18.96 -2.00
C GLU A 23 16.26 18.10 -0.99
N LEU A 24 16.39 18.40 0.31
CA LEU A 24 15.64 17.72 1.37
C LEU A 24 14.14 18.02 1.27
N LEU A 25 13.76 19.26 0.95
CA LEU A 25 12.36 19.66 0.77
C LEU A 25 11.74 19.11 -0.51
N LEU A 26 12.54 18.93 -1.56
CA LEU A 26 12.09 18.36 -2.83
C LEU A 26 12.04 16.81 -2.83
N SER A 27 12.66 16.15 -1.84
CA SER A 27 12.74 14.69 -1.80
C SER A 27 11.48 14.05 -1.20
N ASN A 28 10.85 13.16 -1.97
CA ASN A 28 9.73 12.32 -1.51
C ASN A 28 10.16 11.26 -0.47
N ALA A 29 11.46 10.90 -0.42
CA ALA A 29 11.97 9.84 0.43
C ALA A 29 13.39 10.18 0.93
N VAL A 30 13.47 11.05 1.95
CA VAL A 30 14.73 11.61 2.49
C VAL A 30 15.76 10.55 2.85
N ALA A 31 15.34 9.42 3.45
CA ALA A 31 16.25 8.33 3.82
C ALA A 31 16.91 7.64 2.61
N VAL A 32 16.24 7.59 1.46
CA VAL A 32 16.76 6.99 0.22
C VAL A 32 17.71 7.97 -0.46
N THR A 33 17.33 9.25 -0.55
CA THR A 33 18.23 10.29 -1.07
C THR A 33 19.51 10.40 -0.24
N PHE A 34 19.41 10.22 1.08
CA PHE A 34 20.56 10.14 1.98
C PHE A 34 21.46 8.93 1.67
N SER A 35 20.88 7.75 1.44
CA SER A 35 21.65 6.53 1.18
C SER A 35 22.34 6.57 -0.18
N GLU A 36 21.71 7.15 -1.20
CA GLU A 36 22.31 7.36 -2.52
C GLU A 36 23.53 8.28 -2.44
N ARG A 37 23.44 9.37 -1.65
CA ARG A 37 24.54 10.32 -1.44
C ARG A 37 25.73 9.72 -0.69
N LEU A 38 25.49 8.88 0.32
CA LEU A 38 26.53 8.41 1.23
C LEU A 38 27.10 7.03 0.86
N LEU A 39 26.24 6.11 0.39
CA LEU A 39 26.55 4.68 0.28
C LEU A 39 26.70 4.20 -1.17
N GLY A 40 26.35 5.03 -2.17
CA GLY A 40 26.52 4.70 -3.59
C GLY A 40 25.89 3.35 -3.96
N ASN A 41 26.73 2.35 -4.30
CA ASN A 41 26.31 0.98 -4.63
C ASN A 41 25.53 0.25 -3.51
N PHE A 42 25.66 0.68 -2.26
CA PHE A 42 24.95 0.07 -1.11
C PHE A 42 23.65 0.82 -0.74
N SER A 43 23.24 1.80 -1.55
CA SER A 43 22.03 2.61 -1.34
C SER A 43 20.74 1.78 -1.25
N LEU A 44 20.67 0.65 -1.96
CA LEU A 44 19.51 -0.26 -2.02
C LEU A 44 19.21 -0.96 -0.68
N ALA A 45 20.17 -1.05 0.23
CA ALA A 45 19.95 -1.65 1.55
C ALA A 45 19.00 -0.81 2.41
N VAL A 46 19.07 0.53 2.31
CA VAL A 46 18.29 1.44 3.16
C VAL A 46 16.79 1.36 2.87
N PRO A 47 16.31 1.42 1.60
CA PRO A 47 14.91 1.16 1.28
C PRO A 47 14.39 -0.18 1.81
N ILE A 48 15.20 -1.25 1.75
CA ILE A 48 14.81 -2.57 2.26
C ILE A 48 14.61 -2.54 3.77
N PHE A 49 15.54 -1.96 4.52
CA PHE A 49 15.41 -1.86 5.98
C PHE A 49 14.24 -0.94 6.41
N VAL A 50 14.02 0.15 5.68
CA VAL A 50 12.87 1.04 5.90
C VAL A 50 11.57 0.28 5.64
N ALA A 51 11.48 -0.46 4.53
CA ALA A 51 10.31 -1.27 4.20
C ALA A 51 10.03 -2.35 5.27
N LEU A 52 11.07 -3.06 5.73
CA LEU A 52 10.95 -4.05 6.82
C LEU A 52 10.51 -3.41 8.14
N SER A 53 10.99 -2.20 8.45
CA SER A 53 10.59 -1.45 9.65
C SER A 53 9.12 -1.01 9.59
N CYS A 54 8.68 -0.50 8.44
CA CYS A 54 7.27 -0.17 8.20
C CYS A 54 6.39 -1.42 8.31
N PHE A 55 6.79 -2.54 7.70
CA PHE A 55 6.06 -3.80 7.78
C PHE A 55 5.93 -4.31 9.22
N GLY A 56 7.02 -4.25 9.99
CA GLY A 56 7.01 -4.62 11.42
C GLY A 56 6.07 -3.74 12.25
N SER A 57 6.08 -2.43 12.00
CA SER A 57 5.21 -1.46 12.69
C SER A 57 3.73 -1.69 12.36
N MET A 58 3.40 -1.99 11.11
CA MET A 58 2.04 -2.33 10.69
C MET A 58 1.56 -3.61 11.37
N ASN A 59 2.38 -4.67 11.39
CA ASN A 59 2.01 -5.94 12.03
C ASN A 59 1.78 -5.77 13.54
N GLY A 60 2.65 -5.02 14.23
CA GLY A 60 2.46 -4.67 15.63
C GLY A 60 1.19 -3.84 15.89
N GLY A 61 0.90 -2.88 14.99
CA GLY A 61 -0.31 -2.06 15.03
C GLY A 61 -1.58 -2.90 14.93
N VAL A 62 -1.63 -3.89 14.03
CA VAL A 62 -2.78 -4.80 13.89
C VAL A 62 -3.08 -5.55 15.20
N PHE A 63 -2.05 -6.05 15.89
CA PHE A 63 -2.24 -6.72 17.19
C PHE A 63 -2.69 -5.78 18.30
N ALA A 64 -2.20 -4.54 18.32
CA ALA A 64 -2.62 -3.54 19.31
C ALA A 64 -4.08 -3.11 19.09
N VAL A 65 -4.43 -2.81 17.84
CA VAL A 65 -5.78 -2.42 17.42
C VAL A 65 -6.79 -3.52 17.71
N SER A 66 -6.45 -4.78 17.44
CA SER A 66 -7.32 -5.94 17.75
C SER A 66 -7.66 -6.01 19.25
N ARG A 67 -6.70 -5.71 20.15
CA ARG A 67 -6.92 -5.67 21.60
C ARG A 67 -7.79 -4.49 22.03
N LEU A 68 -7.64 -3.33 21.39
CA LEU A 68 -8.48 -2.16 21.63
C LEU A 68 -9.94 -2.48 21.28
N PHE A 69 -10.18 -3.06 20.10
CA PHE A 69 -11.52 -3.47 19.68
C PHE A 69 -12.13 -4.54 20.59
N TYR A 70 -11.33 -5.48 21.09
CA TYR A 70 -11.77 -6.46 22.08
C TYR A 70 -12.26 -5.82 23.38
N VAL A 71 -11.51 -4.86 23.94
CA VAL A 71 -11.92 -4.15 25.17
C VAL A 71 -13.12 -3.24 24.90
N ALA A 72 -13.14 -2.51 23.78
CA ALA A 72 -14.26 -1.65 23.42
C ALA A 72 -15.57 -2.42 23.19
N SER A 73 -15.51 -3.66 22.71
CA SER A 73 -16.67 -4.55 22.62
C SER A 73 -17.14 -5.05 23.99
N ARG A 74 -16.20 -5.33 24.91
CA ARG A 74 -16.54 -5.74 26.30
C ARG A 74 -17.20 -4.63 27.12
N GLU A 75 -16.84 -3.38 26.87
CA GLU A 75 -17.47 -2.20 27.51
C GLU A 75 -18.78 -1.79 26.83
N GLY A 76 -19.29 -2.57 25.85
CA GLY A 76 -20.56 -2.32 25.17
C GLY A 76 -20.53 -1.18 24.15
N HIS A 77 -19.37 -0.59 23.87
CA HIS A 77 -19.23 0.47 22.86
C HIS A 77 -19.25 -0.06 21.42
N LEU A 78 -19.13 -1.38 21.22
CA LEU A 78 -19.09 -2.02 19.90
C LEU A 78 -19.83 -3.37 19.89
N PRO A 79 -20.29 -3.87 18.72
CA PRO A 79 -21.05 -5.12 18.62
C PRO A 79 -20.34 -6.32 19.27
N GLU A 80 -21.08 -7.12 20.03
CA GLU A 80 -20.57 -8.22 20.88
C GLU A 80 -19.84 -9.33 20.11
N ILE A 81 -20.11 -9.45 18.80
CA ILE A 81 -19.44 -10.35 17.85
C ILE A 81 -17.93 -10.10 17.80
N LEU A 82 -17.47 -8.88 18.09
CA LEU A 82 -16.05 -8.50 18.09
C LEU A 82 -15.27 -8.97 19.34
N SER A 83 -15.97 -9.45 20.38
CA SER A 83 -15.36 -9.97 21.61
C SER A 83 -15.11 -11.49 21.60
N MET A 84 -15.57 -12.21 20.56
CA MET A 84 -15.45 -13.66 20.52
C MET A 84 -14.00 -14.13 20.28
N ILE A 85 -13.47 -14.93 21.20
CA ILE A 85 -12.12 -15.52 21.14
C ILE A 85 -12.23 -16.97 20.67
N HIS A 86 -11.33 -17.39 19.77
CA HIS A 86 -11.25 -18.78 19.29
C HIS A 86 -10.79 -19.73 20.40
N VAL A 87 -11.54 -20.80 20.62
CA VAL A 87 -11.39 -21.71 21.77
C VAL A 87 -10.04 -22.44 21.81
N HIS A 88 -9.47 -22.83 20.66
CA HIS A 88 -8.23 -23.64 20.62
C HIS A 88 -6.94 -22.83 20.48
N LYS A 89 -7.00 -21.63 19.88
CA LYS A 89 -5.81 -20.81 19.60
C LYS A 89 -5.76 -19.54 20.45
N HIS A 90 -6.76 -19.29 21.30
CA HIS A 90 -6.89 -18.09 22.13
C HIS A 90 -6.68 -16.77 21.37
N THR A 91 -6.98 -16.77 20.07
CA THR A 91 -6.88 -15.60 19.18
C THR A 91 -8.29 -15.08 18.88
N PRO A 92 -8.51 -13.75 18.80
CA PRO A 92 -9.80 -13.19 18.41
C PRO A 92 -10.02 -13.34 16.89
N LEU A 93 -10.29 -14.58 16.43
CA LEU A 93 -10.44 -14.92 15.01
C LEU A 93 -11.49 -14.05 14.28
N PRO A 94 -12.70 -13.81 14.83
CA PRO A 94 -13.73 -13.01 14.15
C PRO A 94 -13.30 -11.55 13.96
N ALA A 95 -12.63 -10.97 14.97
CA ALA A 95 -12.07 -9.62 14.85
C ALA A 95 -10.93 -9.57 13.83
N VAL A 96 -10.04 -10.57 13.78
CA VAL A 96 -8.94 -10.56 12.80
C VAL A 96 -9.44 -10.81 11.37
N ILE A 97 -10.40 -11.72 11.17
CA ILE A 97 -10.88 -12.12 9.84
C ILE A 97 -11.81 -11.07 9.21
N VAL A 98 -12.63 -10.38 9.99
CA VAL A 98 -13.57 -9.37 9.46
C VAL A 98 -12.97 -7.96 9.52
N LEU A 99 -12.21 -7.65 10.58
CA LEU A 99 -11.73 -6.30 10.81
C LEU A 99 -10.41 -6.02 10.09
N VAL A 100 -9.49 -6.96 9.94
CA VAL A 100 -8.20 -6.68 9.26
C VAL A 100 -8.38 -6.43 7.75
N PRO A 101 -9.17 -7.22 6.99
CA PRO A 101 -9.37 -6.95 5.57
C PRO A 101 -10.26 -5.74 5.29
N LEU A 102 -10.98 -5.20 6.29
CA LEU A 102 -11.83 -4.01 6.12
C LEU A 102 -11.16 -2.76 6.68
N PHE A 103 -10.51 -2.85 7.84
CA PHE A 103 -9.84 -1.76 8.53
C PHE A 103 -8.52 -1.37 7.86
N ILE A 104 -7.74 -2.33 7.33
CA ILE A 104 -6.50 -2.02 6.60
C ILE A 104 -6.81 -1.20 5.34
N PRO A 105 -7.71 -1.61 4.42
CA PRO A 105 -8.05 -0.78 3.27
C PRO A 105 -8.84 0.49 3.65
N ALA A 106 -9.61 0.51 4.74
CA ALA A 106 -10.26 1.74 5.19
C ALA A 106 -9.25 2.78 5.74
N LEU A 107 -8.30 2.35 6.57
CA LEU A 107 -7.23 3.19 7.10
C LEU A 107 -6.26 3.62 5.99
N PHE A 108 -5.93 2.71 5.08
CA PHE A 108 -5.14 3.00 3.89
C PHE A 108 -5.89 4.01 3.00
N SER A 109 -7.17 3.81 2.72
CA SER A 109 -7.98 4.75 1.94
C SER A 109 -8.07 6.12 2.61
N PHE A 110 -8.23 6.17 3.94
CA PHE A 110 -8.24 7.43 4.69
C PHE A 110 -6.89 8.16 4.60
N THR A 111 -5.79 7.42 4.79
CA THR A 111 -4.44 7.98 4.71
C THR A 111 -4.12 8.45 3.28
N CYS A 112 -4.50 7.66 2.27
CA CYS A 112 -4.37 8.03 0.86
C CYS A 112 -5.20 9.27 0.52
N LEU A 113 -6.43 9.37 1.02
CA LEU A 113 -7.27 10.55 0.80
C LEU A 113 -6.65 11.79 1.43
N PHE A 114 -6.14 11.69 2.65
CA PHE A 114 -5.43 12.78 3.32
C PHE A 114 -4.14 13.17 2.57
N MET A 115 -3.35 12.20 2.13
CA MET A 115 -2.15 12.43 1.30
C MET A 115 -2.49 13.14 0.00
N VAL A 116 -3.54 12.69 -0.71
CA VAL A 116 -3.98 13.30 -1.97
C VAL A 116 -4.48 14.73 -1.75
N VAL A 117 -5.21 15.02 -0.67
CA VAL A 117 -5.64 16.38 -0.32
C VAL A 117 -4.44 17.28 -0.04
N LEU A 118 -3.45 16.77 0.70
CA LEU A 118 -2.21 17.51 0.92
C LEU A 118 -1.43 17.73 -0.38
N SER A 119 -1.32 16.73 -1.26
CA SER A 119 -0.66 16.87 -2.56
C SER A 119 -1.38 17.84 -3.51
N LEU A 120 -2.72 17.87 -3.45
CA LEU A 120 -3.54 18.86 -4.17
C LEU A 120 -3.34 20.29 -3.65
N TYR A 121 -3.09 20.44 -2.34
CA TYR A 121 -2.80 21.72 -1.72
C TYR A 121 -1.37 22.20 -2.01
N SER A 122 -0.39 21.29 -1.92
CA SER A 122 1.02 21.60 -2.10
C SER A 122 1.38 21.85 -3.57
N ASP A 123 0.90 21.03 -4.51
CA ASP A 123 1.23 21.11 -5.94
C ASP A 123 0.02 20.80 -6.85
N PRO A 124 -0.89 21.77 -7.07
CA PRO A 124 -2.15 21.54 -7.79
C PRO A 124 -1.96 21.26 -9.29
N PHE A 125 -0.96 21.86 -9.93
CA PHE A 125 -0.73 21.69 -11.37
C PHE A 125 -0.23 20.28 -11.73
N SER A 126 0.80 19.79 -11.03
CA SER A 126 1.36 18.46 -11.25
C SER A 126 0.35 17.35 -10.92
N THR A 127 -0.37 17.52 -9.80
CA THR A 127 -1.41 16.57 -9.39
C THR A 127 -2.60 16.56 -10.35
N GLY A 128 -3.00 17.73 -10.87
CA GLY A 128 -4.08 17.86 -11.86
C GLY A 128 -3.78 17.15 -13.18
N ILE A 129 -2.53 17.18 -13.66
CA ILE A 129 -2.11 16.44 -14.86
C ILE A 129 -2.22 14.93 -14.62
N GLY A 130 -1.84 14.45 -13.44
CA GLY A 130 -2.00 13.04 -13.05
C GLY A 130 -3.46 12.60 -13.12
N PHE A 131 -4.39 13.40 -12.58
CA PHE A 131 -5.82 13.13 -12.66
C PHE A 131 -6.35 13.07 -14.10
N LEU A 132 -5.89 13.99 -14.98
CA LEU A 132 -6.25 13.97 -16.39
C LEU A 132 -5.79 12.68 -17.09
N ILE A 133 -4.56 12.23 -16.81
CA ILE A 133 -4.04 10.97 -17.36
C ILE A 133 -4.88 9.78 -16.86
N THR A 134 -5.22 9.72 -15.58
CA THR A 134 -6.10 8.66 -15.06
C THR A 134 -7.49 8.68 -15.71
N LEU A 135 -8.04 9.87 -15.96
CA LEU A 135 -9.31 10.06 -16.68
C LEU A 135 -9.24 9.56 -18.13
N THR A 136 -8.10 9.68 -18.82
CA THR A 136 -7.93 9.10 -20.18
C THR A 136 -8.00 7.57 -20.19
N GLY A 137 -7.80 6.91 -19.05
CA GLY A 137 -8.05 5.48 -18.89
C GLY A 137 -9.51 5.08 -19.07
N VAL A 138 -10.46 5.99 -18.82
CA VAL A 138 -11.90 5.72 -18.97
C VAL A 138 -12.30 5.57 -20.45
N PRO A 139 -11.95 6.50 -21.37
CA PRO A 139 -12.09 6.27 -22.81
C PRO A 139 -11.41 5.00 -23.30
N ALA A 140 -10.20 4.71 -22.82
CA ALA A 140 -9.48 3.49 -23.18
C ALA A 140 -10.23 2.23 -22.72
N TYR A 141 -10.80 2.22 -21.52
CA TYR A 141 -11.66 1.13 -21.02
C TYR A 141 -12.86 0.90 -21.95
N TYR A 142 -13.59 1.96 -22.32
CA TYR A 142 -14.72 1.83 -23.25
C TYR A 142 -14.29 1.32 -24.63
N LEU A 143 -13.12 1.76 -25.12
CA LEU A 143 -12.59 1.33 -26.40
C LEU A 143 -12.10 -0.13 -26.39
N PHE A 144 -11.44 -0.59 -25.33
CA PHE A 144 -10.81 -1.93 -25.31
C PHE A 144 -11.71 -3.04 -24.74
N ILE A 145 -12.57 -2.71 -23.77
CA ILE A 145 -13.36 -3.71 -23.03
C ILE A 145 -14.81 -3.76 -23.51
N VAL A 146 -15.47 -2.61 -23.69
CA VAL A 146 -16.88 -2.55 -24.15
C VAL A 146 -17.02 -2.76 -25.67
N TRP A 147 -15.93 -2.67 -26.43
CA TRP A 147 -15.95 -2.91 -27.88
C TRP A 147 -16.11 -4.40 -28.21
N ASP A 148 -17.36 -4.84 -28.36
CA ASP A 148 -17.71 -6.24 -28.70
C ASP A 148 -17.19 -6.69 -30.09
N LYS A 149 -17.14 -5.78 -31.07
CA LYS A 149 -16.63 -6.06 -32.42
C LYS A 149 -15.13 -5.78 -32.55
N LYS A 150 -14.32 -6.46 -31.73
CA LYS A 150 -12.85 -6.38 -31.83
C LYS A 150 -12.35 -6.75 -33.24
N PRO A 151 -11.41 -6.00 -33.83
CA PRO A 151 -10.84 -6.34 -35.13
C PRO A 151 -10.05 -7.66 -35.07
N LYS A 152 -10.09 -8.46 -36.15
CA LYS A 152 -9.60 -9.85 -36.18
C LYS A 152 -8.13 -10.00 -35.76
N TRP A 153 -7.26 -9.05 -36.11
CA TRP A 153 -5.84 -9.07 -35.73
C TRP A 153 -5.62 -8.92 -34.22
N PHE A 154 -6.44 -8.10 -33.55
CA PHE A 154 -6.30 -7.84 -32.11
C PHE A 154 -6.75 -9.04 -31.27
N ARG A 155 -7.80 -9.73 -31.71
CA ARG A 155 -8.25 -10.99 -31.11
C ARG A 155 -7.16 -12.08 -31.25
N GLN A 156 -6.61 -12.24 -32.45
CA GLN A 156 -5.52 -13.20 -32.72
C GLN A 156 -4.24 -12.92 -31.92
N LEU A 157 -3.89 -11.65 -31.70
CA LEU A 157 -2.75 -11.27 -30.88
C LEU A 157 -3.00 -11.58 -29.40
N SER A 158 -4.17 -11.21 -28.87
CA SER A 158 -4.57 -11.52 -27.50
C SER A 158 -4.52 -13.03 -27.24
N ASP A 159 -5.08 -13.84 -28.15
CA ASP A 159 -5.11 -15.30 -28.03
C ASP A 159 -3.70 -15.92 -28.05
N ARG A 160 -2.79 -15.38 -28.87
CA ARG A 160 -1.38 -15.82 -28.88
C ARG A 160 -0.69 -15.51 -27.55
N ILE A 161 -0.86 -14.30 -27.03
CA ILE A 161 -0.25 -13.87 -25.75
C ILE A 161 -0.78 -14.72 -24.60
N THR A 162 -2.10 -14.93 -24.53
CA THR A 162 -2.72 -15.77 -23.50
C THR A 162 -2.19 -17.19 -23.56
N ARG A 163 -2.05 -17.79 -24.75
CA ARG A 163 -1.52 -19.15 -24.91
C ARG A 163 -0.05 -19.25 -24.50
N THR A 164 0.77 -18.27 -24.84
CA THR A 164 2.18 -18.24 -24.42
C THR A 164 2.31 -18.11 -22.91
N LEU A 165 1.50 -17.24 -22.28
CA LEU A 165 1.49 -17.07 -20.83
C LEU A 165 0.98 -18.32 -20.09
N GLN A 166 -0.04 -19.00 -20.62
CA GLN A 166 -0.53 -20.27 -20.06
C GLN A 166 0.54 -21.36 -20.08
N ILE A 167 1.32 -21.46 -21.15
CA ILE A 167 2.42 -22.43 -21.27
C ILE A 167 3.57 -22.07 -20.31
N ILE A 168 3.93 -20.80 -20.19
CA ILE A 168 5.03 -20.34 -19.31
C ILE A 168 4.69 -20.51 -17.83
N LEU A 169 3.43 -20.22 -17.46
CA LEU A 169 3.00 -20.24 -16.06
C LEU A 169 2.42 -21.59 -15.62
N GLU A 170 2.30 -22.55 -16.54
CA GLU A 170 1.67 -23.86 -16.31
C GLU A 170 0.27 -23.75 -15.66
N VAL A 171 -0.50 -22.74 -16.11
CA VAL A 171 -1.84 -22.46 -15.59
C VAL A 171 -2.88 -22.94 -16.59
N VAL A 172 -3.76 -23.82 -16.11
CA VAL A 172 -4.94 -24.28 -16.84
C VAL A 172 -6.12 -23.39 -16.42
N PRO A 173 -7.00 -22.95 -17.35
CA PRO A 173 -8.23 -22.26 -16.97
C PRO A 173 -9.05 -23.12 -16.00
N GLU A 174 -9.67 -22.48 -15.00
CA GLU A 174 -10.59 -23.15 -14.09
C GLU A 174 -11.81 -23.60 -14.89
N ASP A 175 -12.05 -24.92 -14.96
CA ASP A 175 -13.28 -25.46 -15.54
C ASP A 175 -14.45 -24.80 -14.79
N SER A 176 -15.23 -24.01 -15.52
CA SER A 176 -16.47 -23.44 -15.02
C SER A 176 -17.34 -24.58 -14.52
N LYS A 177 -17.40 -24.77 -13.20
CA LYS A 177 -18.36 -25.63 -12.54
C LYS A 177 -19.77 -25.11 -12.82
N GLU A 178 -20.45 -25.72 -13.78
CA GLU A 178 -21.88 -26.03 -13.75
C GLU A 178 -22.02 -27.35 -14.54
N LEU A 179 -22.33 -28.49 -13.88
CA LEU A 179 -23.68 -29.01 -13.63
C LEU A 179 -24.57 -29.03 -14.88
#